data_AF-S0IXC6-F1
#
_entry.id   AF-S0IXC6-F1
#
_cell.length_a   1.000
_cell.length_b   1.000
_cell.length_c   1.000
_cell.angle_alpha   90.00
_cell.angle_beta   90.00
_cell.angle_gamma   90.00
#
_symmetry.space_group_name_H-M   'P 1'
#
loop_
_entity.id
_entity.type
_entity.pdbx_description
1 polymer ?
#
loop_
_entity_poly.entity_id
_entity_poly.type
_entity_poly.pdbx_seq_one_letter_code
_entity_poly.pdbx_strand_id
1 'polypeptide(L)'
;MSDTGIRLSRPLLLCEDNPSVPYTYNGKTYYFNSLNYYKSVVRECNANNVSVTVQMLLNWPEGHEDLINEGARVPGKLFYSWNIYSNSAREKMEAMFCYLGMVFSQKDCYVSNWILGNEVNHPSGWNYAGNMSKDIYFETYAYAFRSLYYAIRSQYANAHIFICTDNYWSPSSSRRFSARQTITYFVEHLNAIQKGLKWNLAYHACSFPLTYTRVWKGYGITNDINTPSVNIFVYYVCARLLNISTAFSSGTAWLLSVLFAFATNKIWVFESKSQGRELLQEMISFFSLRLLTGILDVIIMYVSVELLNWNDMMMKVLVNVLVIVLNYGASRLVIFKDRR
;
A
#
# COMPACT_ATOMS: atom_id res chain seq x y z
N MET A 1 -10.00 -0.15 17.03
CA MET A 1 -9.07 1.00 16.92
C MET A 1 -9.35 1.68 15.60
N SER A 2 -9.66 2.98 15.62
CA SER A 2 -9.59 3.83 14.44
C SER A 2 -8.12 4.09 14.10
N ASP A 3 -7.81 4.20 12.81
CA ASP A 3 -6.47 4.53 12.28
C ASP A 3 -6.59 5.80 11.45
N THR A 4 -5.59 6.68 11.51
CA THR A 4 -5.55 7.94 10.75
C THR A 4 -4.19 8.11 10.09
N GLY A 5 -4.21 8.49 8.81
CA GLY A 5 -3.03 8.66 7.98
C GLY A 5 -2.54 10.11 7.91
N ILE A 6 -1.25 10.32 8.12
CA ILE A 6 -0.55 11.60 7.93
C ILE A 6 0.53 11.40 6.85
N ARG A 7 0.63 12.33 5.90
CA ARG A 7 1.71 12.34 4.91
C ARG A 7 2.74 13.42 5.28
N LEU A 8 3.99 13.02 5.45
CA LEU A 8 5.11 13.92 5.64
C LEU A 8 5.94 13.97 4.36
N SER A 9 5.92 15.12 3.69
CA SER A 9 6.75 15.42 2.53
C SER A 9 7.90 16.36 2.89
N ARG A 10 8.99 16.37 2.12
CA ARG A 10 10.13 17.26 2.39
C ARG A 10 9.81 18.75 2.59
N PRO A 11 8.92 19.42 1.82
CA PRO A 11 8.55 20.80 2.10
C PRO A 11 8.04 21.02 3.53
N LEU A 12 7.63 19.97 4.24
CA LEU A 12 7.16 20.03 5.62
C LEU A 12 8.25 19.73 6.66
N LEU A 13 9.41 19.18 6.26
CA LEU A 13 10.46 18.72 7.17
C LEU A 13 11.69 19.65 7.18
N LEU A 14 11.99 20.31 6.06
CA LEU A 14 13.20 21.12 5.85
C LEU A 14 12.90 22.60 5.57
N CYS A 15 11.79 23.16 6.06
CA CYS A 15 11.52 24.59 5.88
C CYS A 15 12.68 25.45 6.42
N GLU A 16 13.25 26.28 5.55
CA GLU A 16 14.13 27.39 5.93
C GLU A 16 13.33 28.56 6.53
N ASP A 17 12.02 28.62 6.26
CA ASP A 17 11.11 29.61 6.85
C ASP A 17 10.51 29.11 8.18
N ASN A 18 10.70 29.94 9.21
CA ASN A 18 10.40 29.71 10.63
C ASN A 18 9.10 28.94 10.94
N PRO A 19 9.08 28.07 12.00
CA PRO A 19 10.12 27.90 13.01
C PRO A 19 10.99 26.68 12.73
N SER A 20 12.28 26.93 12.49
CA SER A 20 13.30 25.89 12.38
C SER A 20 13.82 25.49 13.77
N VAL A 21 13.99 24.19 14.00
CA VAL A 21 14.45 23.59 15.26
C VAL A 21 15.84 23.02 15.01
N PRO A 22 16.86 23.45 15.78
CA PRO A 22 18.20 22.90 15.66
C PRO A 22 18.21 21.46 16.17
N TYR A 23 18.88 20.57 15.44
CA TYR A 23 19.08 19.18 15.80
C TYR A 23 20.52 18.76 15.50
N THR A 24 21.25 18.34 16.53
CA THR A 24 22.63 17.89 16.38
C THR A 24 22.67 16.39 16.10
N TYR A 25 23.27 16.02 14.98
CA TYR A 25 23.52 14.64 14.57
C TYR A 25 24.99 14.50 14.15
N ASN A 26 25.70 13.53 14.72
CA ASN A 26 27.13 13.29 14.50
C ASN A 26 28.00 14.57 14.59
N GLY A 27 27.72 15.44 15.56
CA GLY A 27 28.48 16.68 15.78
C GLY A 27 28.16 17.83 14.82
N LYS A 28 27.24 17.65 13.87
CA LYS A 28 26.75 18.69 12.96
C LYS A 28 25.32 19.10 13.31
N THR A 29 25.06 20.40 13.27
CA THR A 29 23.71 20.96 13.51
C THR A 29 22.94 21.07 12.20
N TYR A 30 21.76 20.48 12.18
CA TYR A 30 20.76 20.57 11.12
C TYR A 30 19.57 21.36 11.63
N TYR A 31 18.80 21.95 10.71
CA TYR A 31 17.62 22.74 11.04
C TYR A 31 16.40 22.08 10.39
N PHE A 32 15.41 21.70 11.21
CA PHE A 32 14.19 21.03 10.75
C PHE A 32 12.96 21.84 11.11
N ASN A 33 11.87 21.66 10.39
CA ASN A 33 10.60 22.27 10.77
C ASN A 33 10.18 21.79 12.17
N SER A 34 9.61 22.67 12.98
CA SER A 34 9.10 22.34 14.33
C SER A 34 8.03 21.24 14.38
N LEU A 35 7.34 20.98 13.26
CA LEU A 35 6.25 20.02 13.10
C LEU A 35 5.10 20.25 14.09
N ASN A 36 4.90 21.49 14.57
CA ASN A 36 3.91 21.81 15.61
C ASN A 36 2.48 21.36 15.26
N TYR A 37 2.06 21.57 14.01
CA TYR A 37 0.75 21.09 13.53
C TYR A 37 0.63 19.57 13.67
N TYR A 38 1.61 18.82 13.15
CA TYR A 38 1.60 17.35 13.20
C TYR A 38 1.71 16.82 14.63
N LYS A 39 2.54 17.43 15.49
CA LYS A 39 2.60 17.08 16.92
C LYS A 39 1.23 17.24 17.57
N SER A 40 0.50 18.30 17.24
CA SER A 40 -0.85 18.54 17.80
C SER A 40 -1.84 17.47 17.33
N VAL A 41 -1.84 17.14 16.03
CA VAL A 41 -2.69 16.05 15.48
C VAL A 41 -2.34 14.70 16.12
N VAL A 42 -1.05 14.36 16.22
CA VAL A 42 -0.61 13.09 16.80
C VAL A 42 -0.99 12.98 18.27
N ARG A 43 -0.79 14.06 19.06
CA ARG A 43 -1.20 14.12 20.47
C ARG A 43 -2.70 13.91 20.63
N GLU A 44 -3.51 14.57 19.82
CA GLU A 44 -4.97 14.42 19.86
C GLU A 44 -5.38 12.98 19.52
N CYS A 45 -4.79 12.39 18.48
CA CYS A 45 -5.02 10.99 18.13
C CYS A 45 -4.63 10.05 19.28
N ASN A 46 -3.45 10.23 19.88
CA ASN A 46 -2.99 9.40 20.99
C ASN A 46 -3.88 9.56 22.24
N ALA A 47 -4.30 10.78 22.57
CA ALA A 47 -5.24 11.04 23.67
C ALA A 47 -6.59 10.33 23.49
N ASN A 48 -7.02 10.14 22.24
CA ASN A 48 -8.26 9.45 21.87
C ASN A 48 -8.06 7.97 21.51
N ASN A 49 -6.91 7.36 21.83
CA ASN A 49 -6.58 5.96 21.53
C ASN A 49 -6.67 5.60 20.03
N VAL A 50 -6.39 6.56 19.15
CA VAL A 50 -6.32 6.40 17.69
C VAL A 50 -4.88 6.11 17.30
N SER A 51 -4.67 5.05 16.52
CA SER A 51 -3.35 4.75 15.96
C SER A 51 -3.02 5.75 14.85
N VAL A 52 -1.77 6.19 14.80
CA VAL A 52 -1.30 7.10 13.74
C VAL A 52 -0.35 6.37 12.81
N THR A 53 -0.62 6.52 11.51
CA THR A 53 0.23 6.04 10.44
C THR A 53 0.82 7.22 9.67
N VAL A 54 2.15 7.31 9.61
CA VAL A 54 2.88 8.34 8.86
C VAL A 54 3.48 7.74 7.60
N GLN A 55 3.23 8.35 6.45
CA GLN A 55 3.92 8.04 5.20
C GLN A 55 4.96 9.11 4.89
N MET A 56 6.22 8.70 4.77
CA MET A 56 7.35 9.58 4.50
C MET A 56 7.67 9.60 3.02
N LEU A 57 7.68 10.82 2.46
CA LEU A 57 7.75 11.09 1.04
C LEU A 57 8.85 12.12 0.75
N LEU A 58 9.70 11.85 -0.24
CA LEU A 58 10.69 12.81 -0.71
C LEU A 58 10.17 13.49 -1.97
N ASN A 59 9.56 14.67 -1.83
CA ASN A 59 9.23 15.55 -2.97
C ASN A 59 10.47 16.34 -3.41
N TRP A 60 10.36 17.11 -4.50
CA TRP A 60 11.45 17.96 -4.99
C TRP A 60 12.01 18.86 -3.87
N PRO A 61 13.30 18.70 -3.52
CA PRO A 61 13.95 19.46 -2.48
C PRO A 61 14.55 20.76 -3.03
N GLU A 62 13.77 21.82 -3.20
CA GLU A 62 14.36 23.13 -3.54
C GLU A 62 15.44 23.52 -2.52
N GLY A 63 16.66 23.78 -3.02
CA GLY A 63 17.86 24.10 -2.23
C GLY A 63 18.55 22.91 -1.56
N HIS A 64 17.98 21.70 -1.66
CA HIS A 64 18.52 20.46 -1.09
C HIS A 64 18.44 19.28 -2.07
N GLU A 65 18.59 19.56 -3.36
CA GLU A 65 18.49 18.57 -4.45
C GLU A 65 19.52 17.45 -4.28
N ASP A 66 20.57 17.70 -3.49
CA ASP A 66 21.57 16.72 -3.05
C ASP A 66 20.94 15.49 -2.37
N LEU A 67 19.77 15.64 -1.73
CA LEU A 67 19.00 14.54 -1.13
C LEU A 67 18.41 13.57 -2.15
N ILE A 68 18.25 13.97 -3.41
CA ILE A 68 17.82 13.08 -4.49
C ILE A 68 19.04 12.43 -5.13
N ASN A 69 18.95 11.10 -5.36
CA ASN A 69 19.97 10.37 -6.11
C ASN A 69 20.25 11.06 -7.46
N GLU A 70 21.51 11.20 -7.86
CA GLU A 70 21.89 11.89 -9.09
C GLU A 70 21.16 11.35 -10.32
N GLY A 71 20.95 10.04 -10.38
CA GLY A 71 20.21 9.42 -11.47
C GLY A 71 18.73 9.80 -11.54
N ALA A 72 18.15 10.26 -10.43
CA ALA A 72 16.74 10.62 -10.27
C ALA A 72 16.49 12.14 -10.16
N ARG A 73 17.54 12.97 -10.23
CA ARG A 73 17.46 14.43 -9.99
C ARG A 73 16.89 15.19 -11.19
N VAL A 74 15.62 14.93 -11.51
CA VAL A 74 14.85 15.59 -12.57
C VAL A 74 13.62 16.26 -11.95
N PRO A 75 13.41 17.57 -12.12
CA PRO A 75 12.26 18.26 -11.51
C PRO A 75 10.92 17.78 -12.06
N GLY A 76 9.84 18.04 -11.32
CA GLY A 76 8.46 17.75 -11.75
C GLY A 76 8.00 16.29 -11.58
N LYS A 77 8.67 15.50 -10.75
CA LYS A 77 8.23 14.16 -10.34
C LYS A 77 7.59 14.22 -8.95
N LEU A 78 6.77 13.22 -8.64
CA LEU A 78 5.97 13.22 -7.42
C LEU A 78 6.83 12.95 -6.19
N PHE A 79 7.50 11.81 -6.16
CA PHE A 79 8.40 11.40 -5.08
C PHE A 79 9.67 10.80 -5.65
N TYR A 80 10.78 10.91 -4.92
CA TYR A 80 12.13 10.62 -5.41
C TYR A 80 12.86 9.59 -4.55
N SER A 81 13.82 8.89 -5.16
CA SER A 81 14.81 8.07 -4.48
C SER A 81 15.84 8.90 -3.74
N TRP A 82 16.19 8.49 -2.52
CA TRP A 82 17.21 9.12 -1.68
C TRP A 82 18.62 9.04 -2.27
N ASN A 83 19.49 9.98 -1.91
CA ASN A 83 20.92 9.91 -2.20
C ASN A 83 21.71 9.38 -1.01
N ILE A 84 22.18 8.13 -1.08
CA ILE A 84 23.03 7.53 -0.05
C ILE A 84 24.53 7.55 -0.40
N TYR A 85 24.89 7.94 -1.62
CA TYR A 85 26.28 7.89 -2.10
C TYR A 85 27.05 9.17 -1.74
N SER A 86 26.36 10.31 -1.62
CA SER A 86 26.94 11.53 -1.03
C SER A 86 26.89 11.46 0.51
N ASN A 87 28.04 11.58 1.17
CA ASN A 87 28.12 11.59 2.64
C ASN A 87 27.23 12.69 3.24
N SER A 88 27.28 13.91 2.67
CA SER A 88 26.46 15.04 3.17
C SER A 88 24.97 14.79 3.02
N ALA A 89 24.52 14.24 1.88
CA ALA A 89 23.11 13.95 1.65
C ALA A 89 22.62 12.80 2.54
N ARG A 90 23.44 11.74 2.66
CA ARG A 90 23.15 10.58 3.51
C ARG A 90 23.03 10.98 4.98
N GLU A 91 23.99 11.73 5.51
CA GLU A 91 23.94 12.21 6.90
C GLU A 91 22.75 13.13 7.16
N LYS A 92 22.39 14.00 6.18
CA LYS A 92 21.20 14.86 6.28
C LYS A 92 19.90 14.03 6.35
N MET A 93 19.79 12.98 5.53
CA MET A 93 18.67 12.04 5.58
C MET A 93 18.59 11.32 6.93
N GLU A 94 19.72 10.80 7.43
CA GLU A 94 19.78 10.14 8.73
C GLU A 94 19.40 11.08 9.88
N ALA A 95 19.96 12.30 9.89
CA ALA A 95 19.63 13.33 10.88
C ALA A 95 18.13 13.63 10.89
N MET A 96 17.50 13.71 9.71
CA MET A 96 16.07 13.92 9.58
C MET A 96 15.26 12.74 10.14
N PHE A 97 15.68 11.50 9.88
CA PHE A 97 15.00 10.33 10.43
C PHE A 97 15.14 10.28 11.96
N CYS A 98 16.32 10.56 12.50
CA CYS A 98 16.55 10.62 13.94
C CYS A 98 15.78 11.76 14.61
N TYR A 99 15.65 12.92 13.94
CA TYR A 99 14.79 14.01 14.39
C TYR A 99 13.33 13.59 14.44
N LEU A 100 12.81 12.90 13.41
CA LEU A 100 11.45 12.36 13.41
C LEU A 100 11.24 11.34 14.54
N GLY A 101 12.22 10.46 14.77
CA GLY A 101 12.23 9.54 15.88
C GLY A 101 12.14 10.26 17.22
N MET A 102 12.94 11.30 17.43
CA MET A 102 12.89 12.15 18.61
C MET A 102 11.51 12.83 18.77
N VAL A 103 10.93 13.37 17.70
CA VAL A 103 9.66 14.13 17.78
C VAL A 103 8.45 13.22 18.02
N PHE A 104 8.39 12.07 17.37
CA PHE A 104 7.20 11.20 17.31
C PHE A 104 7.40 9.85 17.98
N SER A 105 8.24 9.79 19.01
CA SER A 105 8.42 8.64 19.90
C SER A 105 8.26 9.02 21.38
N GLN A 106 7.50 10.07 21.65
CA GLN A 106 7.26 10.58 23.00
C GLN A 106 6.02 9.92 23.61
N LYS A 107 5.95 9.89 24.95
CA LYS A 107 4.86 9.22 25.69
C LYS A 107 3.47 9.70 25.29
N ASP A 108 3.32 11.00 25.02
CA ASP A 108 2.07 11.67 24.62
C ASP A 108 2.00 11.97 23.12
N CYS A 109 3.08 11.73 22.36
CA CYS A 109 3.19 12.07 20.96
C CYS A 109 4.02 11.02 20.24
N TYR A 110 3.36 9.94 19.83
CA TYR A 110 3.98 8.81 19.14
C TYR A 110 3.22 8.36 17.88
N VAL A 111 3.99 7.89 16.91
CA VAL A 111 3.49 7.30 15.67
C VAL A 111 3.70 5.79 15.70
N SER A 112 2.60 5.04 15.51
CA SER A 112 2.60 3.57 15.57
C SER A 112 3.16 2.94 14.30
N ASN A 113 2.86 3.52 13.14
CA ASN A 113 3.18 2.94 11.84
C ASN A 113 3.89 3.96 10.94
N TRP A 114 5.01 3.56 10.34
CA TRP A 114 5.81 4.40 9.44
C TRP A 114 5.95 3.73 8.09
N ILE A 115 5.48 4.39 7.02
CA ILE A 115 5.60 3.91 5.65
C ILE A 115 6.71 4.71 4.96
N LEU A 116 7.76 4.04 4.47
CA LEU A 116 8.81 4.68 3.68
C LEU A 116 8.43 4.67 2.20
N GLY A 117 8.36 5.85 1.59
CA GLY A 117 8.07 6.00 0.17
C GLY A 117 6.62 5.70 -0.21
N ASN A 118 6.36 5.72 -1.51
CA ASN A 118 5.05 5.47 -2.10
C ASN A 118 5.20 4.58 -3.33
N GLU A 119 4.45 3.47 -3.36
CA GLU A 119 4.40 2.53 -4.51
C GLU A 119 5.80 2.28 -5.09
N VAL A 120 6.71 1.79 -4.25
CA VAL A 120 8.15 1.67 -4.54
C VAL A 120 8.45 0.64 -5.62
N ASN A 121 7.44 -0.10 -6.05
CA ASN A 121 7.51 -0.98 -7.20
C ASN A 121 7.26 -0.24 -8.53
N HIS A 122 6.94 1.06 -8.50
CA HIS A 122 6.75 1.93 -9.67
C HIS A 122 7.77 3.09 -9.73
N PRO A 123 9.06 2.79 -9.96
CA PRO A 123 10.13 3.79 -9.93
C PRO A 123 10.16 4.75 -11.12
N SER A 124 9.26 4.61 -12.09
CA SER A 124 9.05 5.58 -13.16
C SER A 124 8.00 6.66 -12.81
N GLY A 125 7.16 6.43 -11.81
CA GLY A 125 6.02 7.29 -11.50
C GLY A 125 5.95 7.76 -10.05
N TRP A 126 5.98 6.82 -9.10
CA TRP A 126 5.62 7.09 -7.70
C TRP A 126 6.79 7.01 -6.72
N ASN A 127 7.92 6.43 -7.12
CA ASN A 127 9.17 6.55 -6.38
C ASN A 127 10.32 6.74 -7.36
N TYR A 128 10.34 7.91 -8.00
CA TYR A 128 11.14 8.20 -9.17
C TYR A 128 12.62 7.92 -8.94
N ALA A 129 13.14 6.95 -9.71
CA ALA A 129 14.54 6.54 -9.67
C ALA A 129 15.32 7.00 -10.91
N GLY A 130 14.69 7.77 -11.81
CA GLY A 130 15.30 8.28 -13.03
C GLY A 130 16.08 7.22 -13.82
N ASN A 131 17.40 7.36 -13.98
CA ASN A 131 18.25 6.42 -14.71
C ASN A 131 18.90 5.32 -13.84
N MET A 132 18.64 5.27 -12.52
CA MET A 132 19.22 4.29 -11.60
C MET A 132 19.00 2.86 -12.09
N SER A 133 20.01 2.00 -11.90
CA SER A 133 19.86 0.56 -12.10
C SER A 133 18.96 -0.05 -11.02
N LYS A 134 18.45 -1.26 -11.29
CA LYS A 134 17.66 -2.03 -10.32
C LYS A 134 18.42 -2.20 -8.99
N ASP A 135 19.70 -2.58 -9.04
CA ASP A 135 20.48 -2.83 -7.83
C ASP A 135 20.76 -1.53 -7.05
N ILE A 136 21.14 -0.45 -7.72
CA ILE A 136 21.33 0.88 -7.07
C ILE A 136 20.03 1.34 -6.40
N TYR A 137 18.88 1.12 -7.04
CA TYR A 137 17.58 1.49 -6.49
C TYR A 137 17.24 0.70 -5.22
N PHE A 138 17.34 -0.62 -5.25
CA PHE A 138 17.01 -1.44 -4.07
C PHE A 138 18.07 -1.36 -2.97
N GLU A 139 19.34 -1.14 -3.29
CA GLU A 139 20.40 -0.79 -2.32
C GLU A 139 20.06 0.51 -1.59
N THR A 140 19.78 1.57 -2.36
CA THR A 140 19.38 2.88 -1.83
C THR A 140 18.15 2.77 -0.92
N TYR A 141 17.13 2.06 -1.39
CA TYR A 141 15.88 1.91 -0.65
C TYR A 141 16.05 1.07 0.62
N ALA A 142 16.81 -0.03 0.56
CA ALA A 142 17.11 -0.85 1.74
C ALA A 142 17.94 -0.09 2.78
N TYR A 143 18.89 0.74 2.35
CA TYR A 143 19.66 1.59 3.24
C TYR A 143 18.77 2.62 3.94
N ALA A 144 17.96 3.36 3.18
CA ALA A 144 17.02 4.33 3.74
C ALA A 144 16.03 3.67 4.71
N PHE A 145 15.52 2.47 4.38
CA PHE A 145 14.66 1.69 5.27
C PHE A 145 15.36 1.35 6.59
N ARG A 146 16.59 0.84 6.52
CA ARG A 146 17.38 0.51 7.72
C ARG A 146 17.62 1.76 8.58
N SER A 147 18.00 2.88 7.97
CA SER A 147 18.24 4.14 8.70
C SER A 147 16.97 4.63 9.39
N LEU A 148 15.82 4.61 8.70
CA LEU A 148 14.54 4.96 9.31
C LEU A 148 14.19 3.99 10.45
N TYR A 149 14.36 2.69 10.24
CA TYR A 149 14.07 1.66 11.23
C TYR A 149 14.82 1.90 12.54
N TYR A 150 16.12 2.16 12.49
CA TYR A 150 16.89 2.41 13.70
C TYR A 150 16.58 3.77 14.31
N ALA A 151 16.40 4.81 13.49
CA ALA A 151 16.05 6.13 13.96
C ALA A 151 14.74 6.14 14.78
N ILE A 152 13.73 5.39 14.34
CA ILE A 152 12.45 5.29 15.05
C ILE A 152 12.51 4.26 16.18
N ARG A 153 12.91 3.01 15.91
CA ARG A 153 12.78 1.92 16.88
C ARG A 153 13.77 1.98 18.05
N SER A 154 14.87 2.73 17.92
CA SER A 154 15.73 3.03 19.06
C SER A 154 15.04 3.90 20.11
N GLN A 155 14.04 4.70 19.70
CA GLN A 155 13.26 5.57 20.58
C GLN A 155 11.90 4.97 20.94
N TYR A 156 11.25 4.26 20.00
CA TYR A 156 9.96 3.60 20.22
C TYR A 156 9.96 2.17 19.67
N ALA A 157 10.23 1.20 20.56
CA ALA A 157 10.38 -0.20 20.19
C ALA A 157 9.11 -0.82 19.56
N ASN A 158 7.92 -0.29 19.86
CA ASN A 158 6.64 -0.80 19.34
C ASN A 158 6.27 -0.22 17.96
N ALA A 159 7.07 0.69 17.39
CA ALA A 159 6.82 1.21 16.05
C ALA A 159 6.98 0.12 14.98
N HIS A 160 6.06 0.13 14.02
CA HIS A 160 6.08 -0.73 12.84
C HIS A 160 6.55 0.07 11.63
N ILE A 161 7.53 -0.46 10.90
CA ILE A 161 8.05 0.16 9.68
C ILE A 161 7.57 -0.65 8.47
N PHE A 162 7.05 0.04 7.46
CA PHE A 162 6.40 -0.51 6.29
C PHE A 162 7.12 -0.08 5.01
N ILE A 163 7.16 -0.98 4.05
CA ILE A 163 7.38 -0.65 2.64
C ILE A 163 6.03 -0.49 1.95
N CYS A 164 5.94 0.33 0.90
CA CYS A 164 4.69 0.56 0.17
C CYS A 164 4.76 -0.01 -1.26
N THR A 165 3.84 -0.90 -1.63
CA THR A 165 3.69 -1.35 -3.02
C THR A 165 2.27 -1.13 -3.53
N ASP A 166 2.12 -0.94 -4.85
CA ASP A 166 0.81 -0.97 -5.51
C ASP A 166 0.32 -2.39 -5.80
N ASN A 167 -0.80 -2.48 -6.50
CA ASN A 167 -1.46 -3.74 -6.83
C ASN A 167 -0.79 -4.58 -7.94
N TYR A 168 0.31 -4.09 -8.52
CA TYR A 168 0.97 -4.70 -9.66
C TYR A 168 1.75 -5.94 -9.23
N TRP A 169 1.14 -7.12 -9.39
CA TRP A 169 1.67 -8.39 -8.90
C TRP A 169 2.51 -9.18 -9.92
N SER A 170 2.44 -8.85 -11.22
CA SER A 170 3.21 -9.53 -12.29
C SER A 170 3.80 -8.52 -13.31
N PRO A 171 5.04 -8.69 -13.78
CA PRO A 171 5.75 -7.69 -14.58
C PRO A 171 5.32 -7.67 -16.06
N SER A 172 5.05 -6.49 -16.61
CA SER A 172 4.77 -6.27 -18.04
C SER A 172 5.45 -5.02 -18.64
N SER A 173 6.40 -4.40 -17.94
CA SER A 173 7.17 -3.27 -18.50
C SER A 173 8.58 -3.16 -17.94
N SER A 174 9.48 -2.57 -18.72
CA SER A 174 10.94 -2.55 -18.50
C SER A 174 11.43 -1.77 -17.27
N ARG A 175 10.55 -1.02 -16.58
CA ARG A 175 10.93 -0.22 -15.39
C ARG A 175 9.91 -0.23 -14.25
N ARG A 176 8.98 -1.18 -14.24
CA ARG A 176 8.03 -1.39 -13.12
C ARG A 176 8.20 -2.80 -12.59
N PHE A 177 8.34 -2.92 -11.29
CA PHE A 177 8.52 -4.19 -10.61
C PHE A 177 7.17 -4.69 -10.11
N SER A 178 7.00 -6.01 -10.06
CA SER A 178 5.90 -6.54 -9.28
C SER A 178 6.11 -6.31 -7.79
N ALA A 179 5.04 -6.30 -7.00
CA ALA A 179 5.13 -6.32 -5.54
C ALA A 179 6.00 -7.49 -5.05
N ARG A 180 5.87 -8.67 -5.66
CA ARG A 180 6.73 -9.84 -5.37
C ARG A 180 8.20 -9.55 -5.63
N GLN A 181 8.55 -9.05 -6.83
CA GLN A 181 9.94 -8.71 -7.18
C GLN A 181 10.50 -7.64 -6.23
N THR A 182 9.68 -6.64 -5.92
CA THR A 182 10.04 -5.55 -5.00
C THR A 182 10.38 -6.08 -3.63
N ILE A 183 9.54 -6.96 -3.07
CA ILE A 183 9.80 -7.62 -1.79
C ILE A 183 11.08 -8.46 -1.87
N THR A 184 11.25 -9.27 -2.91
CA THR A 184 12.44 -10.10 -3.09
C THR A 184 13.72 -9.27 -3.11
N TYR A 185 13.79 -8.26 -3.99
CA TYR A 185 14.99 -7.44 -4.13
C TYR A 185 15.23 -6.56 -2.90
N PHE A 186 14.18 -6.01 -2.30
CA PHE A 186 14.29 -5.28 -1.03
C PHE A 186 14.87 -6.15 0.09
N VAL A 187 14.33 -7.37 0.30
CA VAL A 187 14.78 -8.26 1.36
C VAL A 187 16.21 -8.75 1.12
N GLU A 188 16.58 -9.01 -0.14
CA GLU A 188 17.95 -9.38 -0.52
C GLU A 188 18.95 -8.29 -0.11
N HIS A 189 18.69 -7.04 -0.53
CA HIS A 189 19.57 -5.91 -0.21
C HIS A 189 19.53 -5.56 1.29
N LEU A 190 18.36 -5.64 1.93
CA LEU A 190 18.24 -5.38 3.37
C LEU A 190 19.05 -6.41 4.17
N ASN A 191 18.97 -7.70 3.82
CA ASN A 191 19.73 -8.75 4.51
C ASN A 191 21.23 -8.69 4.23
N ALA A 192 21.64 -8.15 3.08
CA ALA A 192 23.05 -7.87 2.80
C ALA A 192 23.60 -6.78 3.72
N ILE A 193 22.78 -5.76 4.05
CA ILE A 193 23.17 -4.68 4.96
C ILE A 193 23.03 -5.11 6.44
N GLN A 194 21.89 -5.69 6.81
CA GLN A 194 21.58 -6.11 8.18
C GLN A 194 20.47 -7.17 8.19
N LYS A 195 20.83 -8.38 8.61
CA LYS A 195 19.87 -9.50 8.73
C LYS A 195 18.93 -9.31 9.92
N GLY A 196 17.70 -9.79 9.76
CA GLY A 196 16.73 -9.93 10.86
C GLY A 196 15.93 -8.68 11.20
N LEU A 197 15.97 -7.63 10.37
CA LEU A 197 15.10 -6.47 10.54
C LEU A 197 13.63 -6.86 10.29
N LYS A 198 12.76 -6.47 11.21
CA LYS A 198 11.31 -6.63 11.04
C LYS A 198 10.80 -5.53 10.12
N TRP A 199 10.00 -5.90 9.14
CA TRP A 199 9.36 -4.98 8.20
C TRP A 199 7.93 -5.44 7.91
N ASN A 200 7.09 -4.51 7.49
CA ASN A 200 5.68 -4.75 7.17
C ASN A 200 5.37 -4.26 5.74
N LEU A 201 4.25 -4.68 5.18
CA LEU A 201 3.85 -4.30 3.82
C LEU A 201 2.57 -3.45 3.86
N ALA A 202 2.68 -2.21 3.39
CA ALA A 202 1.53 -1.36 3.06
C ALA A 202 1.17 -1.57 1.58
N TYR A 203 -0.08 -1.94 1.31
CA TYR A 203 -0.52 -2.33 -0.02
C TYR A 203 -1.57 -1.36 -0.56
N HIS A 204 -1.23 -0.65 -1.63
CA HIS A 204 -2.15 0.23 -2.36
C HIS A 204 -3.02 -0.61 -3.31
N ALA A 205 -4.16 -1.08 -2.83
CA ALA A 205 -5.15 -1.81 -3.62
C ALA A 205 -6.00 -0.85 -4.46
N CYS A 206 -5.47 -0.36 -5.58
CA CYS A 206 -6.28 0.32 -6.60
C CYS A 206 -6.57 -0.64 -7.78
N SER A 207 -7.76 -0.57 -8.37
CA SER A 207 -8.09 -1.31 -9.60
C SER A 207 -7.21 -0.83 -10.77
N PHE A 208 -6.63 -1.74 -11.56
CA PHE A 208 -5.87 -1.39 -12.76
C PHE A 208 -6.67 -1.70 -14.03
N PRO A 209 -6.73 -0.80 -15.04
CA PRO A 209 -6.29 0.61 -15.02
C PRO A 209 -7.21 1.53 -14.20
N LEU A 210 -6.62 2.51 -13.50
CA LEU A 210 -7.34 3.56 -12.74
C LEU A 210 -8.32 4.39 -13.59
N THR A 211 -8.19 4.34 -14.91
CA THR A 211 -9.00 5.10 -15.88
C THR A 211 -9.98 4.24 -16.69
N TYR A 212 -10.07 2.93 -16.43
CA TYR A 212 -10.84 2.00 -17.28
C TYR A 212 -11.92 1.26 -16.49
N THR A 213 -13.18 1.67 -16.64
CA THR A 213 -14.33 1.08 -15.92
C THR A 213 -15.04 -0.07 -16.60
N ARG A 214 -14.68 -0.39 -17.84
CA ARG A 214 -15.37 -1.42 -18.62
C ARG A 214 -14.59 -2.72 -18.64
N VAL A 215 -14.51 -3.39 -17.50
CA VAL A 215 -13.91 -4.75 -17.43
C VAL A 215 -14.66 -5.78 -18.30
N TRP A 216 -15.93 -5.51 -18.65
CA TRP A 216 -16.77 -6.32 -19.55
C TRP A 216 -16.69 -5.95 -21.03
N LYS A 217 -16.10 -4.81 -21.42
CA LYS A 217 -15.92 -4.43 -22.83
C LYS A 217 -14.44 -4.26 -23.16
N GLY A 218 -13.81 -5.40 -23.40
CA GLY A 218 -12.80 -5.62 -24.43
C GLY A 218 -11.76 -4.52 -24.69
N TYR A 219 -10.92 -4.21 -23.71
CA TYR A 219 -9.56 -3.75 -23.99
C TYR A 219 -8.62 -4.56 -23.11
N GLY A 220 -7.80 -5.41 -23.73
CA GLY A 220 -7.01 -6.44 -23.05
C GLY A 220 -7.55 -7.87 -23.17
N ILE A 221 -8.53 -8.14 -24.05
CA ILE A 221 -8.76 -9.51 -24.54
C ILE A 221 -7.61 -9.83 -25.49
N THR A 222 -6.50 -10.30 -24.94
CA THR A 222 -5.47 -10.97 -25.71
C THR A 222 -5.61 -12.47 -25.49
N ASN A 223 -5.44 -13.22 -26.57
CA ASN A 223 -5.51 -14.69 -26.62
C ASN A 223 -4.34 -15.38 -25.89
N ASP A 224 -3.79 -14.75 -24.85
CA ASP A 224 -2.48 -15.04 -24.29
C ASP A 224 -2.55 -15.30 -22.77
N ILE A 225 -1.63 -16.14 -22.29
CA ILE A 225 -1.56 -16.75 -20.96
C ILE A 225 -1.33 -15.74 -19.81
N ASN A 226 -1.21 -14.45 -20.12
CA ASN A 226 -0.85 -13.37 -19.21
C ASN A 226 -2.05 -12.49 -18.82
N THR A 227 -2.95 -12.97 -17.94
CA THR A 227 -4.11 -12.15 -17.52
C THR A 227 -4.14 -11.82 -16.01
N PRO A 228 -4.49 -10.58 -15.59
CA PRO A 228 -4.12 -10.00 -14.28
C PRO A 228 -5.16 -10.20 -13.16
N SER A 229 -5.93 -11.28 -13.16
CA SER A 229 -6.93 -11.54 -12.11
C SER A 229 -7.12 -13.04 -11.91
N VAL A 230 -7.28 -13.50 -10.66
CA VAL A 230 -7.54 -14.91 -10.31
C VAL A 230 -8.73 -15.46 -11.10
N ASN A 231 -9.76 -14.64 -11.29
CA ASN A 231 -10.94 -14.96 -12.11
C ASN A 231 -10.56 -15.25 -13.58
N ILE A 232 -9.64 -14.50 -14.17
CA ILE A 232 -9.31 -14.69 -15.59
C ILE A 232 -8.28 -15.82 -15.80
N PHE A 233 -7.41 -16.07 -14.82
CA PHE A 233 -6.50 -17.23 -14.84
C PHE A 233 -7.27 -18.56 -14.75
N VAL A 234 -8.26 -18.66 -13.85
CA VAL A 234 -9.10 -19.85 -13.76
C VAL A 234 -9.96 -20.02 -15.02
N TYR A 235 -10.50 -18.93 -15.56
CA TYR A 235 -11.21 -18.97 -16.83
C TYR A 235 -10.32 -19.48 -17.97
N TYR A 236 -9.06 -19.05 -18.04
CA TYR A 236 -8.10 -19.50 -19.04
C TYR A 236 -7.79 -21.00 -18.93
N VAL A 237 -7.53 -21.51 -17.72
CA VAL A 237 -7.26 -22.94 -17.50
C VAL A 237 -8.50 -23.79 -17.83
N CYS A 238 -9.69 -23.38 -17.39
CA CYS A 238 -10.91 -24.15 -17.64
C CYS A 238 -11.38 -24.07 -19.11
N ALA A 239 -11.35 -22.89 -19.73
CA ALA A 239 -11.90 -22.68 -21.07
C ALA A 239 -10.94 -23.13 -22.19
N ARG A 240 -9.62 -23.03 -22.00
CA ARG A 240 -8.64 -23.30 -23.08
C ARG A 240 -7.80 -24.56 -22.91
N LEU A 241 -7.48 -24.99 -21.69
CA LEU A 241 -6.72 -26.23 -21.48
C LEU A 241 -7.63 -27.46 -21.34
N LEU A 242 -8.86 -27.28 -20.85
CA LEU A 242 -9.82 -28.38 -20.64
C LEU A 242 -11.01 -28.36 -21.63
N ASN A 243 -11.07 -27.36 -22.52
CA ASN A 243 -12.10 -27.21 -23.56
C ASN A 243 -13.55 -27.22 -23.02
N ILE A 244 -13.75 -26.66 -21.82
CA ILE A 244 -15.05 -26.61 -21.14
C ILE A 244 -15.81 -25.33 -21.55
N SER A 245 -17.13 -25.40 -21.69
CA SER A 245 -17.96 -24.25 -22.09
C SER A 245 -17.67 -22.97 -21.29
N THR A 246 -17.75 -21.82 -21.96
CA THR A 246 -17.40 -20.49 -21.42
C THR A 246 -18.26 -20.10 -20.21
N ALA A 247 -19.51 -20.56 -20.16
CA ALA A 247 -20.40 -20.40 -19.02
C ALA A 247 -19.88 -21.14 -17.79
N PHE A 248 -19.44 -22.39 -17.96
CA PHE A 248 -18.89 -23.19 -16.88
C PHE A 248 -17.56 -22.63 -16.38
N SER A 249 -16.71 -22.16 -17.30
CA SER A 249 -15.40 -21.58 -16.98
C SER A 249 -15.50 -20.25 -16.21
N SER A 250 -16.52 -19.45 -16.50
CA SER A 250 -16.80 -18.22 -15.75
C SER A 250 -17.34 -18.55 -14.35
N GLY A 251 -18.19 -19.59 -14.24
CA GLY A 251 -18.72 -20.08 -12.97
C GLY A 251 -17.63 -20.63 -12.05
N THR A 252 -16.74 -21.47 -12.57
CA THR A 252 -15.62 -22.04 -11.78
C THR A 252 -14.63 -20.97 -11.35
N ALA A 253 -14.37 -19.98 -12.20
CA ALA A 253 -13.49 -18.87 -11.90
C ALA A 253 -14.03 -17.90 -10.84
N TRP A 254 -15.31 -17.58 -10.92
CA TRP A 254 -16.01 -16.86 -9.86
C TRP A 254 -15.96 -17.66 -8.55
N LEU A 255 -16.25 -18.96 -8.59
CA LEU A 255 -16.27 -19.82 -7.42
C LEU A 255 -14.90 -19.92 -6.74
N LEU A 256 -13.82 -20.10 -7.51
CA LEU A 256 -12.46 -20.14 -6.98
C LEU A 256 -11.99 -18.78 -6.43
N SER A 257 -12.41 -17.67 -7.04
CA SER A 257 -12.15 -16.33 -6.50
C SER A 257 -12.87 -16.11 -5.17
N VAL A 258 -14.09 -16.62 -5.02
CA VAL A 258 -14.85 -16.55 -3.76
C VAL A 258 -14.23 -17.46 -2.70
N LEU A 259 -13.74 -18.66 -3.06
CA LEU A 259 -12.99 -19.54 -2.15
C LEU A 259 -11.73 -18.87 -1.62
N PHE A 260 -10.96 -18.23 -2.50
CA PHE A 260 -9.75 -17.51 -2.10
C PHE A 260 -10.08 -16.35 -1.16
N ALA A 261 -11.10 -15.54 -1.48
CA ALA A 261 -11.56 -14.46 -0.63
C ALA A 261 -12.08 -14.94 0.73
N PHE A 262 -12.72 -16.11 0.79
CA PHE A 262 -13.15 -16.73 2.04
C PHE A 262 -11.95 -17.12 2.90
N ALA A 263 -10.95 -17.81 2.32
CA ALA A 263 -9.76 -18.25 3.04
C ALA A 263 -8.94 -17.05 3.57
N THR A 264 -8.76 -16.01 2.76
CA THR A 264 -8.03 -14.81 3.19
C THR A 264 -8.79 -14.05 4.27
N ASN A 265 -10.09 -13.84 4.13
CA ASN A 265 -10.90 -13.16 5.15
C ASN A 265 -10.92 -13.96 6.46
N LYS A 266 -11.10 -15.27 6.40
CA LYS A 266 -11.14 -16.13 7.59
C LYS A 266 -9.82 -16.12 8.37
N ILE A 267 -8.69 -16.30 7.68
CA ILE A 267 -7.37 -16.45 8.32
C ILE A 267 -6.80 -15.10 8.75
N TRP A 268 -6.90 -14.07 7.90
CA TRP A 268 -6.13 -12.83 8.07
C TRP A 268 -6.95 -11.65 8.57
N VAL A 269 -8.26 -11.62 8.30
CA VAL A 269 -9.12 -10.47 8.67
C VAL A 269 -9.90 -10.77 9.93
N PHE A 270 -10.41 -11.99 10.09
CA PHE A 270 -11.28 -12.38 11.21
C PHE A 270 -10.65 -13.41 12.14
N GLU A 271 -9.45 -13.92 11.83
CA GLU A 271 -8.70 -14.93 12.60
C GLU A 271 -9.57 -16.10 13.13
N SER A 272 -10.62 -16.48 12.38
CA SER A 272 -11.62 -17.45 12.83
C SER A 272 -11.03 -18.86 12.85
N LYS A 273 -11.02 -19.48 14.04
CA LYS A 273 -10.50 -20.86 14.27
C LYS A 273 -11.56 -21.95 14.07
N SER A 274 -12.75 -21.62 13.57
CA SER A 274 -13.85 -22.60 13.44
C SER A 274 -13.50 -23.74 12.47
N GLN A 275 -13.85 -24.97 12.86
CA GLN A 275 -13.59 -26.21 12.11
C GLN A 275 -14.88 -27.05 11.98
N GLY A 276 -14.91 -27.98 11.02
CA GLY A 276 -16.03 -28.92 10.85
C GLY A 276 -17.33 -28.26 10.34
N ARG A 277 -18.44 -28.47 11.06
CA ARG A 277 -19.79 -28.04 10.63
C ARG A 277 -19.96 -26.52 10.63
N GLU A 278 -19.25 -25.82 11.52
CA GLU A 278 -19.28 -24.35 11.61
C GLU A 278 -18.53 -23.71 10.44
N LEU A 279 -17.39 -24.30 10.02
CA LEU A 279 -16.67 -23.87 8.82
C LEU A 279 -17.54 -23.96 7.56
N LEU A 280 -18.30 -25.05 7.43
CA LEU A 280 -19.20 -25.24 6.30
C LEU A 280 -20.33 -24.20 6.29
N GLN A 281 -20.88 -23.85 7.46
CA GLN A 281 -21.89 -22.79 7.58
C GLN A 281 -21.32 -21.40 7.26
N GLU A 282 -20.12 -21.08 7.74
CA GLU A 282 -19.43 -19.83 7.40
C GLU A 282 -19.19 -19.73 5.89
N MET A 283 -18.73 -20.82 5.28
CA MET A 283 -18.47 -20.89 3.85
C MET A 283 -19.78 -20.68 3.06
N ILE A 284 -20.84 -21.45 3.33
CA ILE A 284 -22.13 -21.32 2.64
C ILE A 284 -22.69 -19.90 2.79
N SER A 285 -22.59 -19.31 3.99
CA SER A 285 -23.08 -17.95 4.25
C SER A 285 -22.27 -16.90 3.47
N PHE A 286 -20.95 -17.07 3.39
CA PHE A 286 -20.07 -16.20 2.61
C PHE A 286 -20.35 -16.29 1.10
N PHE A 287 -20.56 -17.49 0.57
CA PHE A 287 -20.95 -17.69 -0.82
C PHE A 287 -22.30 -17.07 -1.14
N SER A 288 -23.28 -17.27 -0.27
CA SER A 288 -24.64 -16.74 -0.46
C SER A 288 -24.65 -15.21 -0.45
N LEU A 289 -23.90 -14.58 0.45
CA LEU A 289 -23.72 -13.13 0.49
C LEU A 289 -23.04 -12.60 -0.77
N ARG A 290 -22.01 -13.30 -1.27
CA ARG A 290 -21.30 -12.92 -2.50
C ARG A 290 -22.20 -13.01 -3.73
N LEU A 291 -23.04 -14.03 -3.80
CA LEU A 291 -24.04 -14.15 -4.85
C LEU A 291 -25.07 -13.02 -4.77
N LEU A 292 -25.63 -12.79 -3.58
CA LEU A 292 -26.65 -11.75 -3.35
C LEU A 292 -26.12 -10.36 -3.72
N THR A 293 -24.91 -10.02 -3.27
CA THR A 293 -24.31 -8.71 -3.54
C THR A 293 -23.91 -8.56 -5.01
N GLY A 294 -23.56 -9.66 -5.70
CA GLY A 294 -23.38 -9.67 -7.16
C GLY A 294 -24.70 -9.40 -7.92
N ILE A 295 -25.81 -10.00 -7.48
CA ILE A 295 -27.14 -9.73 -8.06
C ILE A 295 -27.54 -8.27 -7.81
N LEU A 296 -27.31 -7.78 -6.59
CA LEU A 296 -27.59 -6.39 -6.23
C LEU A 296 -26.81 -5.40 -7.10
N ASP A 297 -25.53 -5.68 -7.38
CA ASP A 297 -24.71 -4.88 -8.30
C ASP A 297 -25.36 -4.80 -9.68
N VAL A 298 -25.76 -5.93 -10.26
CA VAL A 298 -26.44 -5.98 -11.57
C VAL A 298 -27.73 -5.17 -11.55
N ILE A 299 -28.57 -5.33 -10.52
CA ILE A 299 -29.85 -4.61 -10.42
C ILE A 299 -29.62 -3.09 -10.33
N ILE A 300 -28.71 -2.63 -9.46
CA ILE A 300 -28.46 -1.20 -9.31
C ILE A 300 -27.88 -0.61 -10.59
N MET A 301 -26.96 -1.33 -11.25
CA MET A 301 -26.40 -0.89 -12.53
C MET A 301 -27.48 -0.80 -13.62
N TYR A 302 -28.37 -1.80 -13.72
CA TYR A 302 -29.49 -1.79 -14.66
C TYR A 302 -30.43 -0.59 -14.41
N VAL A 303 -30.87 -0.39 -13.17
CA VAL A 303 -31.79 0.70 -12.83
C VAL A 303 -31.13 2.06 -13.02
N SER A 304 -29.92 2.27 -12.49
CA SER A 304 -29.29 3.59 -12.53
C SER A 304 -28.78 3.98 -13.91
N VAL A 305 -28.17 3.05 -14.64
CA VAL A 305 -27.54 3.36 -15.92
C VAL A 305 -28.51 3.18 -17.08
N GLU A 306 -29.29 2.08 -17.12
CA GLU A 306 -30.16 1.79 -18.26
C GLU A 306 -31.54 2.44 -18.16
N LEU A 307 -32.14 2.52 -16.95
CA LEU A 307 -33.45 3.17 -16.79
C LEU A 307 -33.34 4.68 -16.51
N LEU A 308 -32.39 5.09 -15.66
CA LEU A 308 -32.25 6.49 -15.24
C LEU A 308 -31.20 7.29 -16.04
N ASN A 309 -30.45 6.63 -16.95
CA ASN A 309 -29.39 7.24 -17.77
C ASN A 309 -28.32 7.98 -16.95
N TRP A 310 -28.02 7.52 -15.75
CA TRP A 310 -26.92 8.08 -14.95
C TRP A 310 -25.57 7.62 -15.49
N ASN A 311 -24.51 8.36 -15.14
CA ASN A 311 -23.16 8.07 -15.61
C ASN A 311 -22.70 6.67 -15.15
N ASP A 312 -22.37 5.80 -16.12
CA ASP A 312 -22.03 4.39 -15.91
C ASP A 312 -20.80 4.21 -15.02
N MET A 313 -19.78 5.03 -15.24
CA MET A 313 -18.54 5.03 -14.48
C MET A 313 -18.76 5.45 -13.01
N MET A 314 -19.49 6.55 -12.77
CA MET A 314 -19.79 7.00 -11.41
C MET A 314 -20.64 5.98 -10.64
N MET A 315 -21.68 5.44 -11.27
CA MET A 315 -22.54 4.45 -10.62
C MET A 315 -21.80 3.15 -10.34
N LYS A 316 -20.89 2.72 -11.23
CA LYS A 316 -20.10 1.53 -10.96
C LYS A 316 -19.16 1.68 -9.78
N VAL A 317 -18.55 2.86 -9.61
CA VAL A 317 -17.72 3.14 -8.44
C VAL A 317 -18.56 3.11 -7.16
N LEU A 318 -19.71 3.79 -7.16
CA LEU A 318 -20.60 3.84 -5.98
C LEU A 318 -21.11 2.45 -5.59
N VAL A 319 -21.54 1.65 -6.56
CA VAL A 319 -22.04 0.30 -6.32
C VAL A 319 -20.92 -0.63 -5.85
N ASN A 320 -19.71 -0.54 -6.40
CA ASN A 320 -18.58 -1.32 -5.91
C ASN A 320 -18.23 -0.98 -4.45
N VAL A 321 -18.24 0.31 -4.08
CA VAL A 321 -18.05 0.74 -2.68
C VAL A 321 -19.15 0.16 -1.80
N LEU A 322 -20.41 0.27 -2.20
CA LEU A 322 -21.56 -0.30 -1.47
C LEU A 322 -21.41 -1.81 -1.29
N VAL A 323 -21.07 -2.55 -2.34
CA VAL A 323 -20.87 -3.99 -2.33
C VAL A 323 -19.74 -4.37 -1.38
N ILE A 324 -18.62 -3.64 -1.36
CA ILE A 324 -17.51 -3.88 -0.43
C ILE A 324 -17.97 -3.67 1.02
N VAL A 325 -18.65 -2.55 1.30
CA VAL A 325 -19.15 -2.23 2.64
C VAL A 325 -20.14 -3.29 3.13
N LEU A 326 -21.09 -3.69 2.30
CA LEU A 326 -22.07 -4.74 2.62
C LEU A 326 -21.39 -6.09 2.84
N ASN A 327 -20.45 -6.46 1.97
CA ASN A 327 -19.71 -7.71 2.11
C ASN A 327 -18.89 -7.74 3.40
N TYR A 328 -18.21 -6.65 3.73
CA TYR A 328 -17.44 -6.55 4.98
C TYR A 328 -18.36 -6.56 6.20
N GLY A 329 -19.43 -5.76 6.20
CA GLY A 329 -20.37 -5.65 7.30
C GLY A 329 -21.06 -6.98 7.61
N ALA A 330 -21.59 -7.67 6.60
CA ALA A 330 -22.21 -8.98 6.79
C ALA A 330 -21.18 -10.08 7.11
N SER A 331 -19.95 -10.01 6.57
CA SER A 331 -18.87 -10.90 6.99
C SER A 331 -18.55 -10.75 8.48
N ARG A 332 -18.50 -9.51 8.99
CA ARG A 332 -18.20 -9.21 10.39
C ARG A 332 -19.35 -9.51 11.34
N LEU A 333 -20.59 -9.18 10.98
CA LEU A 333 -21.73 -9.20 11.91
C LEU A 333 -22.53 -10.51 11.87
N VAL A 334 -22.51 -11.23 10.74
CA VAL A 334 -23.36 -12.39 10.50
C VAL A 334 -22.55 -13.66 10.30
N ILE A 335 -21.48 -13.59 9.49
CA ILE A 335 -20.74 -14.79 9.06
C ILE A 335 -19.66 -15.18 10.07
N PHE A 336 -18.75 -14.28 10.41
CA PHE A 336 -17.67 -14.51 11.37
C PHE A 336 -18.01 -13.93 12.74
N LYS A 337 -19.13 -14.36 13.33
CA LYS A 337 -19.52 -13.93 14.68
C LYS A 337 -18.47 -14.41 15.68
N ASP A 338 -17.93 -13.48 16.47
CA ASP A 338 -17.25 -13.80 17.73
C ASP A 338 -18.28 -14.45 18.68
N ARG A 339 -18.34 -15.78 18.66
CA ARG A 339 -18.93 -16.53 19.77
C ARG A 339 -17.84 -16.63 20.83
N ARG A 340 -17.86 -15.69 21.77
CA ARG A 340 -17.15 -15.84 23.05
C ARG A 340 -17.62 -17.06 23.79
#